data_AF-A0A928YJS1-F1
#
_entry.id   AF-A0A928YJS1-F1
#
_cell.length_a   1.000
_cell.length_b   1.000
_cell.length_c   1.000
_cell.angle_alpha   90.00
_cell.angle_beta   90.00
_cell.angle_gamma   90.00
#
_symmetry.space_group_name_H-M   'P 1'
#
loop_
_entity.id
_entity.type
_entity.pdbx_description
1 polymer ?
#
loop_
_entity_poly.entity_id
_entity_poly.type
_entity_poly.pdbx_seq_one_letter_code
_entity_poly.pdbx_strand_id
1 'polypeptide(L)' 'MKTKQKNSDLLQQKIAQALAGGGEARTAKYKATNRLLARERIEFLLDKDSFVETDQLRKHRCQNFGMEQ' A
#
# COMPACT_ATOMS: atom_id res chain seq x y z
N MET A 1 -14.21 -24.30 -8.09
CA MET A 1 -14.06 -23.79 -6.71
C MET A 1 -12.60 -23.44 -6.35
N LYS A 2 -11.61 -24.31 -6.59
CA LYS A 2 -10.19 -24.09 -6.21
C LYS A 2 -9.51 -22.84 -6.80
N THR A 3 -9.84 -22.44 -8.03
CA THR A 3 -9.28 -21.25 -8.70
C THR A 3 -9.78 -19.93 -8.12
N LYS A 4 -11.04 -19.85 -7.66
CA LYS A 4 -11.58 -18.65 -7.03
C LYS A 4 -10.88 -18.36 -5.70
N GLN A 5 -10.63 -19.40 -4.90
CA GLN A 5 -9.92 -19.27 -3.63
C GLN A 5 -8.49 -18.75 -3.85
N LYS A 6 -7.73 -19.38 -4.75
CA LYS A 6 -6.36 -18.97 -5.09
C LYS A 6 -6.27 -17.50 -5.51
N ASN A 7 -7.23 -17.01 -6.30
CA ASN A 7 -7.26 -15.61 -6.74
C ASN A 7 -7.57 -14.65 -5.59
N SER A 8 -8.46 -15.04 -4.67
CA SER A 8 -8.75 -14.26 -3.45
C SER A 8 -7.52 -14.14 -2.56
N ASP A 9 -6.81 -15.25 -2.35
CA ASP A 9 -5.60 -15.27 -1.53
C ASP A 9 -4.50 -14.39 -2.13
N LEU A 10 -4.31 -14.47 -3.46
CA LEU A 10 -3.37 -13.62 -4.18
C LEU A 10 -3.73 -12.12 -4.08
N LEU A 11 -5.02 -11.78 -4.15
CA LEU A 11 -5.48 -10.40 -4.00
C LEU A 11 -5.16 -9.87 -2.60
N GLN A 12 -5.48 -10.64 -1.56
CA GLN A 12 -5.18 -10.27 -0.17
C GLN A 12 -3.67 -10.09 0.06
N GLN A 13 -2.85 -10.96 -0.53
CA GLN A 13 -1.39 -10.81 -0.48
C GLN A 13 -0.90 -9.50 -1.11
N LYS A 14 -1.44 -9.13 -2.28
CA LYS A 14 -1.09 -7.87 -2.95
C LYS A 14 -1.54 -6.65 -2.16
N ILE A 15 -2.72 -6.69 -1.55
CA ILE A 15 -3.22 -5.63 -0.67
C ILE A 15 -2.30 -5.47 0.54
N ALA A 16 -1.95 -6.57 1.21
CA ALA A 16 -1.03 -6.54 2.36
C ALA A 16 0.33 -5.92 1.98
N GLN A 17 0.88 -6.29 0.81
CA GLN A 17 2.12 -5.71 0.30
C GLN A 17 1.99 -4.20 0.02
N ALA A 18 0.89 -3.76 -0.60
CA ALA A 18 0.63 -2.34 -0.86
C ALA A 18 0.48 -1.52 0.43
N LEU A 19 -0.14 -2.10 1.46
CA LEU A 19 -0.29 -1.47 2.78
C LEU A 19 1.04 -1.38 3.54
N ALA A 20 1.93 -2.37 3.39
CA ALA A 20 3.27 -2.34 3.98
C ALA A 20 4.16 -1.23 3.38
N GLY A 21 3.86 -0.75 2.17
CA GLY A 21 4.51 0.38 1.52
C GLY A 21 6.03 0.19 1.42
N GLY A 22 6.79 1.16 1.93
CA GLY A 22 8.26 1.12 1.94
C GLY A 22 8.89 0.12 2.92
N GLY A 23 8.09 -0.68 3.62
CA GLY A 23 8.51 -1.62 4.64
C GLY A 23 8.66 -1.00 6.03
N GLU A 24 8.69 -1.86 7.05
CA GLU A 24 8.72 -1.47 8.46
C GLU A 24 9.89 -0.55 8.81
N ALA A 25 11.09 -0.84 8.29
CA ALA A 25 12.27 -0.03 8.55
C ALA A 25 12.12 1.43 8.08
N ARG A 26 11.52 1.66 6.90
CA ARG A 26 11.25 3.02 6.41
C ARG A 26 10.14 3.70 7.21
N THR A 27 9.10 2.96 7.55
CA THR A 27 8.01 3.45 8.41
C THR A 27 8.54 3.90 9.77
N ALA A 28 9.35 3.10 10.43
CA ALA A 28 9.95 3.42 11.72
C ALA A 28 10.83 4.67 11.64
N LYS A 29 11.73 4.73 10.65
CA LYS A 29 12.57 5.92 10.40
C LYS A 29 11.73 7.18 10.16
N TYR A 30 10.63 7.05 9.41
CA TYR A 30 9.74 8.17 9.14
C TYR A 30 9.03 8.66 10.39
N LYS A 31 8.44 7.75 11.17
CA LYS A 31 7.73 8.08 12.42
C LYS A 31 8.66 8.67 13.48
N ALA A 32 9.92 8.26 13.53
CA ALA A 32 10.94 8.84 14.41
C ALA A 32 11.16 10.35 14.17
N THR A 33 10.76 10.88 13.01
CA THR A 33 10.81 12.32 12.71
C THR A 33 9.54 13.08 13.14
N ASN A 34 8.65 12.48 13.93
CA ASN A 34 7.35 13.04 14.35
C ASN A 34 6.43 13.40 13.18
N ARG A 35 6.47 12.61 12.10
CA ARG A 35 5.64 12.81 10.91
C ARG A 35 4.67 11.66 10.72
N LEU A 36 3.43 12.01 10.38
CA LEU A 36 2.40 11.05 9.97
C LEU A 36 2.70 10.47 8.59
N LEU A 37 2.54 9.17 8.43
CA LEU A 37 2.55 8.47 7.15
C LEU A 37 1.46 8.99 6.21
N ALA A 38 1.58 8.71 4.91
CA ALA A 38 0.62 9.17 3.91
C ALA A 38 -0.83 8.78 4.24
N ARG A 39 -1.07 7.51 4.59
CA ARG A 39 -2.41 7.02 5.00
C ARG A 39 -2.87 7.62 6.32
N GLU A 40 -1.98 7.76 7.29
CA GLU A 40 -2.31 8.39 8.59
C GLU A 40 -2.76 9.86 8.42
N ARG A 41 -2.24 10.56 7.40
CA ARG A 41 -2.71 11.92 7.07
C ARG A 41 -4.10 11.93 6.46
N ILE A 42 -4.42 10.93 5.64
CA ILE A 42 -5.76 10.78 5.04
C ILE A 42 -6.77 10.54 6.15
N GLU A 43 -6.49 9.60 7.05
CA GLU A 43 -7.34 9.29 8.21
C GLU A 43 -7.50 10.48 9.16
N PHE A 44 -6.48 11.31 9.32
CA PHE A 44 -6.57 12.53 10.13
C PHE A 44 -7.46 13.61 9.47
N LEU A 45 -7.48 13.67 8.14
CA LEU A 45 -8.15 14.73 7.38
C LEU A 45 -9.63 14.44 7.10
N LEU A 46 -9.95 13.18 6.82
CA LEU A 46 -11.28 12.78 6.35
C LEU A 46 -12.16 12.28 7.48
N ASP A 47 -13.48 12.31 7.25
CA ASP A 47 -14.42 11.68 8.16
C ASP A 47 -14.14 10.18 8.25
N LYS A 48 -14.30 9.65 9.46
CA LYS A 48 -14.07 8.23 9.74
C LYS A 48 -14.88 7.35 8.77
N ASP A 49 -14.23 6.34 8.22
CA ASP A 49 -14.79 5.35 7.29
C ASP A 49 -15.31 5.93 5.95
N SER A 50 -14.99 7.20 5.63
CA SER A 50 -15.40 7.84 4.36
C SER A 50 -14.43 7.62 3.20
N PHE A 51 -13.17 7.25 3.48
CA PHE A 51 -12.14 7.13 2.46
C PHE A 51 -12.28 5.85 1.63
N VAL A 52 -12.36 6.00 0.31
CA VAL A 52 -12.36 4.88 -0.66
C VAL A 52 -11.17 5.05 -1.60
N GLU A 53 -10.20 4.14 -1.49
CA GLU A 53 -8.97 4.22 -2.28
C GLU A 53 -9.18 3.73 -3.72
N THR A 54 -8.69 4.51 -4.68
CA THR A 54 -8.58 4.11 -6.08
C THR A 54 -7.14 3.77 -6.44
N ASP A 55 -6.93 2.87 -7.39
CA ASP A 55 -5.59 2.54 -7.91
C ASP A 55 -4.60 1.96 -6.88
N GLN A 56 -5.08 1.38 -5.77
CA GLN A 56 -4.23 0.86 -4.67
C GLN A 56 -3.11 -0.09 -5.13
N LEU A 57 -3.34 -0.88 -6.19
CA LEU A 57 -2.39 -1.88 -6.70
C LEU A 57 -1.62 -1.40 -7.94
N ARG A 58 -1.72 -0.12 -8.31
CA ARG A 58 -1.03 0.43 -9.48
C ARG A 58 0.49 0.43 -9.26
N LYS A 59 1.21 0.04 -10.31
CA LYS A 59 2.67 0.10 -10.40
C LYS A 59 3.10 0.93 -11.61
N HIS A 60 4.33 1.42 -11.62
CA HIS A 60 4.89 2.05 -12.82
C HIS A 60 5.14 1.02 -13.93
N ARG A 61 5.31 1.50 -15.15
CA ARG A 61 5.66 0.69 -16.34
C ARG A 61 7.07 0.98 -16.87
N CYS A 62 7.87 1.73 -16.11
CA CYS A 62 9.24 2.05 -16.48
C CYS A 62 10.07 0.75 -16.58
N GLN A 63 10.98 0.67 -17.54
CA GLN A 63 11.94 -0.43 -17.67
C GLN A 63 13.39 0.08 -17.67
N ASN A 64 13.59 1.37 -17.36
CA ASN A 64 14.92 1.96 -17.36
C ASN A 64 15.54 1.81 -15.96
N PHE A 65 16.87 1.72 -15.89
CA PHE A 65 17.65 1.82 -14.65
C PHE A 65 17.24 0.81 -13.54
N GLY A 66 16.82 -0.40 -13.90
CA GLY A 66 16.43 -1.42 -12.93
C GLY A 66 15.05 -1.19 -12.30
N MET A 67 14.17 -0.45 -12.97
CA MET A 67 12.81 -0.14 -12.51
C MET A 67 11.75 -1.11 -13.04
N GLU A 68 12.08 -2.33 -13.46
CA GLU A 68 11.11 -3.25 -14.09
C GLU A 68 10.07 -3.86 -13.12
N GLN A 69 10.10 -3.55 -11.82
CA GLN A 69 9.37 -4.26 -10.75
C GLN A 69 8.21 -3.52 -10.08
#